data_AF-A0A9W6XCG9-F1
#
_entry.id   AF-A0A9W6XCG9-F1
#
_cell.length_a   1.000
_cell.length_b   1.000
_cell.length_c   1.000
_cell.angle_alpha   90.00
_cell.angle_beta   90.00
_cell.angle_gamma   90.00
#
_symmetry.space_group_name_H-M   'P 1'
#
loop_
_entity.id
_entity.type
_entity.pdbx_description
1 polymer ?
#
loop_
_entity_poly.entity_id
_entity_poly.type
_entity_poly.pdbx_seq_one_letter_code
_entity_poly.pdbx_strand_id
1 'polypeptide(L)'
;MITKKVLLTGVVVVLAVIGVIVGVIVSRQSSSSPASESSGATSSGSGSSVSSGTSDSSRNESSGGTSKVPKKKSNNTSSNASLITSDPTSVKYYLAAFAVGDWGTTIYQDSCCTRSDTYTNFDIVAEDVVASLMNTQAGEADIKPKAILGHGDNFYWTGINSEKGRDSRFTTTFEKKFDGESLAGIPFVNVVGNHDYGGGSFICSDGDDNAKCSSADEIVEALENKFKWQQEYTSPNDDRWVLKDHFYIHSIEDADSGVSIDIFNIDSGDADVHAALQVCCQCFAYSEGDDESCDGVARGHEFCAGGDTDMYDACFAKFKEWSDDSRKQLAEKAASSTATWKIVNSHYSPSVHYDENGMKEWFDLLEGSGIHVWVYGHTHGEKHDYSESLGVHFVENGAGGGIQKESASGLTKYAAEYVSNIWTYTGDEYGFFSLEASDEWLKIQYHTADKKWSFGSNMDDTTVGGVQTKHCWYIPADGTEGKECTS
;
A
#
# COMPACT_ATOMS: atom_id res chain seq x y z
N MET A 1 -40.24 -25.42 -7.72
CA MET A 1 -40.43 -24.48 -6.60
C MET A 1 -39.08 -23.90 -6.31
N ILE A 2 -38.95 -22.57 -6.33
CA ILE A 2 -37.65 -21.88 -6.21
C ILE A 2 -37.55 -21.38 -4.78
N THR A 3 -36.62 -21.94 -4.01
CA THR A 3 -36.27 -21.44 -2.67
C THR A 3 -35.51 -20.14 -2.84
N LYS A 4 -36.07 -19.04 -2.32
CA LYS A 4 -35.37 -17.75 -2.27
C LYS A 4 -34.14 -17.90 -1.35
N LYS A 5 -32.93 -17.72 -1.88
CA LYS A 5 -31.79 -17.33 -1.06
C LYS A 5 -32.07 -15.93 -0.51
N VAL A 6 -31.75 -15.71 0.76
CA VAL A 6 -31.86 -14.41 1.41
C VAL A 6 -30.66 -13.57 0.95
N LEU A 7 -30.92 -12.48 0.21
CA LEU A 7 -29.96 -11.39 0.18
C LEU A 7 -30.10 -10.62 1.49
N LEU A 8 -29.02 -10.55 2.28
CA LEU A 8 -28.86 -9.55 3.31
C LEU A 8 -28.30 -8.30 2.64
N THR A 9 -29.17 -7.33 2.37
CA THR A 9 -28.76 -6.01 1.89
C THR A 9 -28.46 -5.15 3.11
N GLY A 10 -27.19 -5.14 3.54
CA GLY A 10 -26.68 -4.15 4.49
C GLY A 10 -26.38 -2.85 3.75
N VAL A 11 -26.97 -1.74 4.19
CA VAL A 11 -26.53 -0.39 3.79
C VAL A 11 -25.44 0.00 4.78
N VAL A 12 -24.23 0.18 4.27
CA VAL A 12 -23.03 0.47 5.04
C VAL A 12 -22.69 1.94 4.83
N VAL A 13 -22.65 2.70 5.93
CA VAL A 13 -22.34 4.15 5.93
C VAL A 13 -21.02 4.34 6.66
N VAL A 14 -19.92 4.40 5.92
CA VAL A 14 -18.59 4.55 6.51
C VAL A 14 -18.08 5.97 6.29
N LEU A 15 -17.94 6.70 7.39
CA LEU A 15 -17.20 7.96 7.41
C LEU A 15 -15.70 7.65 7.50
N ALA A 16 -14.90 8.24 6.61
CA ALA A 16 -13.44 8.13 6.67
C ALA A 16 -12.92 8.71 8.00
N VAL A 17 -12.45 7.84 8.90
CA VAL A 17 -11.87 8.26 10.19
C VAL A 17 -10.41 8.63 9.99
N ILE A 18 -10.19 9.91 9.69
CA ILE A 18 -8.86 10.53 9.80
C ILE A 18 -8.38 10.37 11.24
N GLY A 19 -7.19 9.80 11.42
CA GLY A 19 -6.59 9.58 12.75
C GLY A 19 -6.41 10.88 13.55
N VAL A 20 -7.27 11.11 14.55
CA VAL A 20 -7.17 12.25 15.46
C VAL A 20 -6.22 11.92 16.62
N ILE A 21 -4.92 12.17 16.42
CA ILE A 21 -3.95 12.17 17.52
C ILE A 21 -4.13 13.46 18.35
N VAL A 22 -4.57 13.30 19.60
CA VAL A 22 -4.84 14.41 20.54
C VAL A 22 -3.53 15.08 20.98
N GLY A 23 -3.42 16.41 20.77
CA GLY A 23 -2.22 17.20 21.10
C GLY A 23 -2.51 18.59 21.69
N VAL A 24 -2.01 18.85 22.90
CA VAL A 24 -2.38 19.94 23.82
C VAL A 24 -1.05 20.63 24.26
N ILE A 25 -0.83 21.98 24.23
CA ILE A 25 -1.75 23.14 24.19
C ILE A 25 -1.03 24.49 23.85
N VAL A 26 -1.80 25.57 23.58
CA VAL A 26 -1.46 27.03 23.78
C VAL A 26 -0.59 27.81 22.75
N SER A 27 -1.31 28.41 21.79
CA SER A 27 -1.36 29.87 21.46
C SER A 27 -0.25 30.62 20.69
N ARG A 28 -0.69 31.35 19.64
CA ARG A 28 -0.70 32.84 19.60
C ARG A 28 -1.69 33.41 18.55
N GLN A 29 -2.59 34.28 19.04
CA GLN A 29 -3.46 35.32 18.41
C GLN A 29 -3.55 35.38 16.85
N SER A 30 -4.74 35.57 16.25
CA SER A 30 -5.63 36.73 16.48
C SER A 30 -7.09 36.55 15.96
N SER A 31 -8.08 37.08 16.73
CA SER A 31 -9.43 37.59 16.35
C SER A 31 -10.28 36.88 15.25
N SER A 32 -11.57 36.57 15.43
CA SER A 32 -12.59 37.22 16.29
C SER A 32 -13.77 36.30 16.71
N SER A 33 -14.32 36.57 17.90
CA SER A 33 -15.44 35.88 18.59
C SER A 33 -16.83 36.51 18.28
N PRO A 34 -17.95 36.27 19.02
CA PRO A 34 -18.29 35.22 20.00
C PRO A 34 -19.76 34.65 19.94
N ALA A 35 -19.99 33.48 20.57
CA ALA A 35 -21.15 33.12 21.43
C ALA A 35 -20.89 31.69 22.01
N SER A 36 -20.66 31.42 23.31
CA SER A 36 -21.53 31.51 24.52
C SER A 36 -22.76 30.58 24.43
N GLU A 37 -23.04 29.61 25.32
CA GLU A 37 -22.59 29.37 26.72
C GLU A 37 -22.54 27.87 27.11
N SER A 38 -21.64 27.53 28.05
CA SER A 38 -21.80 26.75 29.31
C SER A 38 -22.88 25.63 29.41
N SER A 39 -22.61 24.43 29.92
CA SER A 39 -22.07 24.04 31.25
C SER A 39 -21.88 22.49 31.28
N GLY A 40 -21.20 21.79 32.20
CA GLY A 40 -20.53 22.13 33.44
C GLY A 40 -20.85 21.14 34.58
N ALA A 41 -20.12 20.01 34.69
CA ALA A 41 -20.14 19.10 35.86
C ALA A 41 -18.85 18.25 35.97
N THR A 42 -18.51 17.79 37.18
CA THR A 42 -17.17 17.29 37.56
C THR A 42 -17.15 15.87 38.14
N SER A 43 -15.97 15.22 38.04
CA SER A 43 -15.45 14.13 38.91
C SER A 43 -16.18 12.77 38.84
N SER A 44 -15.47 11.64 38.86
CA SER A 44 -14.43 11.26 39.83
C SER A 44 -13.60 10.07 39.34
N GLY A 45 -12.36 9.93 39.84
CA GLY A 45 -11.49 8.80 39.52
C GLY A 45 -11.41 7.77 40.65
N SER A 46 -10.86 6.60 40.34
CA SER A 46 -10.34 5.65 41.34
C SER A 46 -9.26 4.79 40.70
N GLY A 47 -8.00 4.99 41.12
CA GLY A 47 -6.92 4.06 40.82
C GLY A 47 -6.83 2.96 41.88
N SER A 48 -6.09 1.89 41.61
CA SER A 48 -5.72 0.90 42.62
C SER A 48 -4.32 0.35 42.35
N SER A 49 -3.37 0.81 43.15
CA SER A 49 -2.02 0.26 43.27
C SER A 49 -1.99 -0.91 44.25
N VAL A 50 -1.19 -1.93 43.98
CA VAL A 50 -0.84 -2.98 44.96
C VAL A 50 0.67 -3.09 45.06
N SER A 51 1.22 -3.22 46.28
CA SER A 51 2.66 -3.26 46.53
C SER A 51 3.02 -4.07 47.78
N SER A 52 4.02 -4.95 47.65
CA SER A 52 4.79 -5.64 48.70
C SER A 52 5.95 -6.37 47.98
N GLY A 53 7.25 -6.29 48.32
CA GLY A 53 7.94 -5.94 49.58
C GLY A 53 8.12 -7.19 50.45
N THR A 54 9.30 -7.60 50.94
CA THR A 54 10.71 -7.17 50.76
C THR A 54 11.62 -8.23 51.42
N SER A 55 12.88 -8.44 50.98
CA SER A 55 13.99 -8.86 51.90
C SER A 55 15.39 -8.77 51.25
N ASP A 56 16.36 -8.28 52.04
CA ASP A 56 17.76 -8.01 51.67
C ASP A 56 18.68 -9.25 51.66
N SER A 57 19.78 -9.18 50.88
CA SER A 57 21.13 -9.35 51.46
C SER A 57 22.22 -8.68 50.62
N SER A 58 23.28 -8.20 51.27
CA SER A 58 24.29 -7.26 50.76
C SER A 58 25.64 -7.90 50.39
N ARG A 59 26.37 -7.33 49.40
CA ARG A 59 27.77 -6.79 49.53
C ARG A 59 28.41 -6.32 48.20
N ASN A 60 29.24 -5.27 48.33
CA ASN A 60 30.38 -4.74 47.53
C ASN A 60 30.84 -5.51 46.25
N GLU A 61 31.45 -4.89 45.21
CA GLU A 61 32.21 -3.62 45.15
C GLU A 61 32.44 -3.09 43.70
N SER A 62 32.96 -1.84 43.60
CA SER A 62 33.89 -1.35 42.55
C SER A 62 33.41 -1.00 41.10
N SER A 63 33.11 0.30 40.92
CA SER A 63 33.75 1.22 39.94
C SER A 63 33.61 1.02 38.42
N GLY A 64 33.09 2.05 37.74
CA GLY A 64 33.66 2.55 36.47
C GLY A 64 32.64 2.99 35.40
N GLY A 65 32.39 4.31 35.24
CA GLY A 65 31.50 4.80 34.17
C GLY A 65 31.18 6.29 34.23
N THR A 66 32.11 7.16 33.82
CA THR A 66 31.86 8.61 33.73
C THR A 66 30.88 8.95 32.60
N SER A 67 29.79 9.63 32.92
CA SER A 67 28.86 10.19 31.94
C SER A 67 29.57 11.11 30.94
N LYS A 68 29.33 10.91 29.63
CA LYS A 68 29.70 11.86 28.59
C LYS A 68 28.45 12.35 27.87
N VAL A 69 28.16 13.63 28.06
CA VAL A 69 27.20 14.39 27.25
C VAL A 69 27.63 14.32 25.78
N PRO A 70 26.72 14.03 24.82
CA PRO A 70 27.06 14.05 23.41
C PRO A 70 27.36 15.50 22.98
N LYS A 71 28.57 15.73 22.44
CA LYS A 71 28.89 17.01 21.82
C LYS A 71 28.14 17.12 20.50
N LYS A 72 27.55 18.30 20.22
CA LYS A 72 27.15 18.68 18.85
C LYS A 72 28.29 18.37 17.89
N LYS A 73 28.06 17.47 16.93
CA LYS A 73 28.85 17.44 15.69
C LYS A 73 28.53 18.74 14.93
N SER A 74 29.56 19.37 14.38
CA SER A 74 29.39 20.46 13.44
C SER A 74 28.92 19.88 12.10
N ASN A 75 27.83 20.41 11.54
CA ASN A 75 27.46 20.15 10.17
C ASN A 75 28.56 20.73 9.26
N ASN A 76 29.45 19.87 8.79
CA ASN A 76 30.13 20.12 7.52
C ASN A 76 29.11 19.76 6.44
N THR A 77 28.37 20.76 5.96
CA THR A 77 27.67 20.66 4.68
C THR A 77 28.71 20.63 3.57
N SER A 78 29.27 19.44 3.31
CA SER A 78 29.71 19.13 1.96
C SER A 78 28.45 19.09 1.11
N SER A 79 28.21 20.17 0.36
CA SER A 79 27.32 20.09 -0.79
C SER A 79 27.87 19.00 -1.70
N ASN A 80 27.26 17.82 -1.70
CA ASN A 80 27.51 16.84 -2.74
C ASN A 80 27.14 17.54 -4.04
N ALA A 81 28.15 17.84 -4.86
CA ALA A 81 27.87 18.27 -6.23
C ALA A 81 27.17 17.08 -6.89
N SER A 82 25.98 17.33 -7.46
CA SER A 82 25.22 16.28 -8.15
C SER A 82 26.14 15.59 -9.15
N LEU A 83 26.08 14.26 -9.16
CA LEU A 83 26.88 13.44 -10.07
C LEU A 83 26.29 13.44 -11.48
N ILE A 84 25.05 13.90 -11.61
CA ILE A 84 24.30 13.95 -12.86
C ILE A 84 24.80 15.10 -13.74
N THR A 85 25.02 14.80 -15.02
CA THR A 85 25.61 15.75 -15.98
C THR A 85 24.68 16.08 -17.15
N SER A 86 23.67 15.26 -17.43
CA SER A 86 22.69 15.46 -18.49
C SER A 86 21.44 16.23 -18.04
N ASP A 87 20.71 16.80 -19.02
CA ASP A 87 19.37 17.34 -18.80
C ASP A 87 18.31 16.29 -19.19
N PRO A 88 17.37 15.90 -18.29
CA PRO A 88 16.41 14.82 -18.53
C PRO A 88 15.41 15.10 -19.67
N THR A 89 15.31 16.35 -20.12
CA THR A 89 14.53 16.73 -21.31
C THR A 89 15.23 16.38 -22.63
N SER A 90 16.52 16.05 -22.56
CA SER A 90 17.41 15.81 -23.71
C SER A 90 17.98 14.39 -23.79
N VAL A 91 17.86 13.60 -22.72
CA VAL A 91 18.27 12.19 -22.71
C VAL A 91 17.28 11.33 -23.48
N LYS A 92 17.76 10.16 -23.92
CA LYS A 92 16.88 9.09 -24.39
C LYS A 92 16.49 8.22 -23.19
N TYR A 93 15.21 7.88 -23.10
CA TYR A 93 14.72 6.81 -22.24
C TYR A 93 14.71 5.49 -23.04
N TYR A 94 14.96 4.37 -22.38
CA TYR A 94 15.20 3.07 -23.03
C TYR A 94 14.24 1.97 -22.57
N LEU A 95 13.70 2.12 -21.36
CA LEU A 95 12.99 1.07 -20.66
C LEU A 95 11.79 1.69 -19.92
N ALA A 96 10.66 1.00 -19.93
CA ALA A 96 9.46 1.46 -19.24
C ALA A 96 8.80 0.34 -18.42
N ALA A 97 8.06 0.75 -17.39
CA ALA A 97 7.16 -0.10 -16.62
C ALA A 97 5.93 0.73 -16.18
N PHE A 98 4.78 0.08 -15.97
CA PHE A 98 3.63 0.71 -15.31
C PHE A 98 3.51 0.22 -13.87
N ALA A 99 2.67 0.89 -13.08
CA ALA A 99 2.40 0.65 -11.68
C ALA A 99 0.90 0.86 -11.43
N VAL A 100 0.27 -0.03 -10.65
CA VAL A 100 -1.14 0.09 -10.22
C VAL A 100 -1.40 -0.74 -8.96
N GLY A 101 -2.00 -0.14 -7.93
CA GLY A 101 -2.47 -0.82 -6.71
C GLY A 101 -3.98 -0.85 -6.61
N ASP A 102 -4.52 -1.73 -5.77
CA ASP A 102 -5.91 -1.65 -5.28
C ASP A 102 -6.97 -1.64 -6.41
N TRP A 103 -6.66 -2.37 -7.48
CA TRP A 103 -7.41 -2.40 -8.74
C TRP A 103 -8.50 -3.46 -8.78
N GLY A 104 -8.39 -4.52 -7.96
CA GLY A 104 -9.12 -5.77 -8.18
C GLY A 104 -10.56 -5.79 -7.68
N THR A 105 -11.52 -5.34 -8.48
CA THR A 105 -12.91 -5.18 -8.05
C THR A 105 -13.61 -6.51 -7.71
N THR A 106 -14.63 -6.44 -6.84
CA THR A 106 -15.47 -7.60 -6.53
C THR A 106 -16.33 -8.01 -7.72
N ILE A 107 -16.62 -9.31 -7.86
CA ILE A 107 -17.41 -9.84 -8.99
C ILE A 107 -18.86 -9.33 -9.08
N TYR A 108 -19.34 -8.66 -8.04
CA TYR A 108 -20.66 -8.03 -7.98
C TYR A 108 -20.61 -6.50 -7.85
N GLN A 109 -19.42 -5.89 -7.96
CA GLN A 109 -19.20 -4.45 -7.83
C GLN A 109 -19.73 -3.87 -6.50
N ASP A 110 -19.74 -4.66 -5.43
CA ASP A 110 -20.01 -4.14 -4.09
C ASP A 110 -18.83 -3.33 -3.53
N SER A 111 -17.58 -3.61 -3.92
CA SER A 111 -16.40 -2.85 -3.46
C SER A 111 -16.36 -1.39 -3.93
N CYS A 112 -16.91 -1.07 -5.10
CA CYS A 112 -17.06 0.32 -5.54
C CYS A 112 -18.19 1.09 -4.86
N CYS A 113 -19.15 0.39 -4.26
CA CYS A 113 -20.52 0.90 -4.22
C CYS A 113 -21.29 0.60 -2.93
N THR A 114 -20.63 0.00 -1.93
CA THR A 114 -21.20 -0.22 -0.58
C THR A 114 -20.56 0.60 0.53
N ARG A 115 -19.35 1.16 0.35
CA ARG A 115 -18.70 1.99 1.40
C ARG A 115 -19.35 3.36 1.61
N SER A 116 -20.04 3.89 0.59
CA SER A 116 -20.76 5.16 0.66
C SER A 116 -21.96 5.17 -0.28
N ASP A 117 -23.09 5.68 0.22
CA ASP A 117 -24.30 6.01 -0.55
C ASP A 117 -24.07 7.08 -1.64
N THR A 118 -22.91 7.77 -1.63
CA THR A 118 -22.58 8.85 -2.58
C THR A 118 -21.70 8.42 -3.74
N TYR A 119 -21.63 7.12 -4.04
CA TYR A 119 -20.86 6.62 -5.18
C TYR A 119 -21.38 7.17 -6.52
N THR A 120 -20.47 7.26 -7.49
CA THR A 120 -20.73 7.77 -8.84
C THR A 120 -20.61 6.66 -9.88
N ASN A 121 -21.07 6.92 -11.09
CA ASN A 121 -20.81 6.03 -12.22
C ASN A 121 -19.32 5.76 -12.46
N PHE A 122 -18.43 6.71 -12.14
CA PHE A 122 -16.99 6.50 -12.31
C PHE A 122 -16.49 5.40 -11.36
N ASP A 123 -16.97 5.36 -10.12
CA ASP A 123 -16.61 4.31 -9.16
C ASP A 123 -17.07 2.92 -9.64
N ILE A 124 -18.24 2.82 -10.30
CA ILE A 124 -18.76 1.56 -10.86
C ILE A 124 -17.82 0.95 -11.93
N VAL A 125 -17.23 1.79 -12.77
CA VAL A 125 -16.40 1.36 -13.91
C VAL A 125 -14.90 1.63 -13.72
N ALA A 126 -14.46 1.94 -12.49
CA ALA A 126 -13.14 2.48 -12.23
C ALA A 126 -12.00 1.57 -12.72
N GLU A 127 -12.02 0.28 -12.35
CA GLU A 127 -11.08 -0.74 -12.82
C GLU A 127 -11.04 -0.85 -14.37
N ASP A 128 -12.20 -0.89 -15.03
CA ASP A 128 -12.28 -0.96 -16.49
C ASP A 128 -11.70 0.31 -17.16
N VAL A 129 -11.93 1.48 -16.56
CA VAL A 129 -11.37 2.75 -17.02
C VAL A 129 -9.85 2.75 -16.84
N VAL A 130 -9.33 2.37 -15.68
CA VAL A 130 -7.87 2.31 -15.44
C VAL A 130 -7.20 1.33 -16.40
N ALA A 131 -7.75 0.13 -16.59
CA ALA A 131 -7.25 -0.83 -17.57
C ALA A 131 -7.28 -0.28 -19.02
N SER A 132 -8.35 0.45 -19.39
CA SER A 132 -8.46 1.13 -20.69
C SER A 132 -7.43 2.25 -20.88
N LEU A 133 -7.17 3.03 -19.83
CA LEU A 133 -6.14 4.08 -19.82
C LEU A 133 -4.74 3.47 -19.94
N MET A 134 -4.44 2.41 -19.20
CA MET A 134 -3.18 1.66 -19.29
C MET A 134 -2.98 1.11 -20.71
N ASN A 135 -3.98 0.44 -21.29
CA ASN A 135 -3.88 -0.07 -22.65
C ASN A 135 -3.66 1.06 -23.68
N THR A 136 -4.35 2.20 -23.53
CA THR A 136 -4.18 3.35 -24.42
C THR A 136 -2.77 3.93 -24.30
N GLN A 137 -2.28 4.18 -23.08
CA GLN A 137 -0.94 4.70 -22.83
C GLN A 137 0.14 3.73 -23.33
N ALA A 138 -0.01 2.42 -23.11
CA ALA A 138 0.91 1.41 -23.65
C ALA A 138 0.90 1.41 -25.19
N GLY A 139 -0.27 1.57 -25.81
CA GLY A 139 -0.42 1.66 -27.27
C GLY A 139 0.23 2.90 -27.87
N GLU A 140 0.12 4.06 -27.22
CA GLU A 140 0.64 5.35 -27.69
C GLU A 140 2.11 5.61 -27.33
N ALA A 141 2.66 4.99 -26.25
CA ALA A 141 4.03 5.24 -25.80
C ALA A 141 5.10 4.80 -26.82
N ASP A 142 6.15 5.62 -27.01
CA ASP A 142 7.33 5.27 -27.82
C ASP A 142 8.11 4.08 -27.25
N ILE A 143 8.11 3.94 -25.92
CA ILE A 143 8.75 2.86 -25.17
C ILE A 143 7.64 2.00 -24.56
N LYS A 144 7.52 0.75 -25.00
CA LYS A 144 6.52 -0.17 -24.47
C LYS A 144 6.93 -0.65 -23.06
N PRO A 145 6.00 -0.70 -22.10
CA PRO A 145 6.32 -1.20 -20.76
C PRO A 145 6.73 -2.67 -20.83
N LYS A 146 7.79 -3.05 -20.11
CA LYS A 146 8.25 -4.45 -20.01
C LYS A 146 7.71 -5.19 -18.79
N ALA A 147 7.08 -4.47 -17.86
CA ALA A 147 6.39 -4.98 -16.69
C ALA A 147 5.29 -4.01 -16.24
N ILE A 148 4.33 -4.52 -15.49
CA ILE A 148 3.33 -3.76 -14.74
C ILE A 148 3.48 -4.18 -13.28
N LEU A 149 3.74 -3.25 -12.37
CA LEU A 149 3.87 -3.52 -10.94
C LEU A 149 2.46 -3.50 -10.33
N GLY A 150 2.03 -4.62 -9.74
CA GLY A 150 0.80 -4.72 -8.96
C GLY A 150 1.11 -4.52 -7.48
N HIS A 151 0.55 -3.49 -6.85
CA HIS A 151 0.85 -3.13 -5.45
C HIS A 151 -0.05 -3.81 -4.41
N GLY A 152 -0.62 -4.98 -4.72
CA GLY A 152 -1.53 -5.71 -3.83
C GLY A 152 -2.97 -5.19 -3.84
N ASP A 153 -3.80 -5.83 -3.02
CA ASP A 153 -5.26 -5.80 -3.07
C ASP A 153 -5.79 -6.14 -4.47
N ASN A 154 -5.27 -7.27 -4.96
CA ASN A 154 -5.53 -7.81 -6.28
C ASN A 154 -6.95 -8.38 -6.42
N PHE A 155 -7.60 -8.75 -5.31
CA PHE A 155 -8.97 -9.28 -5.30
C PHE A 155 -9.76 -8.87 -4.04
N TYR A 156 -10.43 -7.72 -4.08
CA TYR A 156 -11.39 -7.34 -3.05
C TYR A 156 -12.55 -8.35 -2.93
N TRP A 157 -13.16 -8.57 -1.76
CA TRP A 157 -12.76 -8.10 -0.42
C TRP A 157 -11.86 -9.08 0.34
N THR A 158 -11.77 -10.33 -0.11
CA THR A 158 -11.26 -11.44 0.71
C THR A 158 -10.27 -12.32 -0.03
N GLY A 159 -9.72 -11.83 -1.14
CA GLY A 159 -8.75 -12.53 -1.95
C GLY A 159 -9.39 -13.65 -2.76
N ILE A 160 -8.67 -14.76 -2.82
CA ILE A 160 -9.19 -16.05 -3.28
C ILE A 160 -9.63 -16.85 -2.05
N ASN A 161 -10.83 -17.42 -2.09
CA ASN A 161 -11.39 -18.23 -0.98
C ASN A 161 -11.21 -19.73 -1.19
N SER A 162 -11.02 -20.19 -2.44
CA SER A 162 -10.75 -21.58 -2.75
C SER A 162 -10.00 -21.77 -4.07
N GLU A 163 -9.26 -22.88 -4.18
CA GLU A 163 -8.66 -23.36 -5.43
C GLU A 163 -9.70 -23.44 -6.57
N LYS A 164 -10.95 -23.82 -6.23
CA LYS A 164 -12.05 -23.96 -7.18
C LYS A 164 -12.62 -22.62 -7.64
N GLY A 165 -12.64 -21.61 -6.77
CA GLY A 165 -13.08 -20.25 -7.08
C GLY A 165 -12.03 -19.46 -7.86
N ARG A 166 -10.74 -19.71 -7.59
CA ARG A 166 -9.55 -19.05 -8.15
C ARG A 166 -9.71 -18.63 -9.61
N ASP A 167 -9.77 -19.58 -10.52
CA ASP A 167 -9.74 -19.31 -11.97
C ASP A 167 -10.90 -18.41 -12.41
N SER A 168 -12.05 -18.48 -11.74
CA SER A 168 -13.22 -17.64 -12.04
C SER A 168 -13.09 -16.21 -11.51
N ARG A 169 -12.40 -16.01 -10.37
CA ARG A 169 -12.02 -14.69 -9.85
C ARG A 169 -11.00 -14.03 -10.78
N PHE A 170 -9.90 -14.73 -11.08
CA PHE A 170 -8.88 -14.25 -12.03
C PHE A 170 -9.48 -13.93 -13.41
N THR A 171 -10.34 -14.79 -13.96
CA THR A 171 -11.00 -14.54 -15.25
C THR A 171 -11.87 -13.27 -15.23
N THR A 172 -12.48 -12.93 -14.08
CA THR A 172 -13.47 -11.85 -14.00
C THR A 172 -12.85 -10.50 -13.62
N THR A 173 -11.93 -10.50 -12.67
CA THR A 173 -11.29 -9.30 -12.09
C THR A 173 -9.96 -8.96 -12.80
N PHE A 174 -9.21 -9.95 -13.31
CA PHE A 174 -7.93 -9.70 -13.99
C PHE A 174 -8.02 -9.85 -15.51
N GLU A 175 -8.28 -11.06 -16.01
CA GLU A 175 -8.07 -11.36 -17.44
C GLU A 175 -9.03 -10.67 -18.40
N LYS A 176 -10.28 -10.41 -17.98
CA LYS A 176 -11.26 -9.65 -18.77
C LYS A 176 -11.12 -8.14 -18.67
N LYS A 177 -10.36 -7.64 -17.69
CA LYS A 177 -10.22 -6.21 -17.41
C LYS A 177 -8.99 -5.67 -18.11
N PHE A 178 -7.87 -6.34 -17.92
CA PHE A 178 -6.59 -6.03 -18.56
C PHE A 178 -6.41 -6.85 -19.84
N ASP A 179 -7.43 -6.87 -20.71
CA ASP A 179 -7.47 -7.71 -21.94
C ASP A 179 -6.97 -6.98 -23.21
N GLY A 180 -6.72 -5.67 -23.11
CA GLY A 180 -6.35 -4.82 -24.25
C GLY A 180 -5.06 -5.24 -24.96
N GLU A 181 -5.06 -5.11 -26.30
CA GLU A 181 -3.98 -5.58 -27.19
C GLU A 181 -2.59 -5.04 -26.84
N SER A 182 -2.48 -3.84 -26.25
CA SER A 182 -1.21 -3.22 -25.87
C SER A 182 -0.72 -3.63 -24.48
N LEU A 183 -1.51 -4.41 -23.73
CA LEU A 183 -1.13 -5.04 -22.45
C LEU A 183 -0.93 -6.57 -22.58
N ALA A 184 -1.18 -7.15 -23.76
CA ALA A 184 -1.04 -8.58 -24.01
C ALA A 184 0.40 -9.06 -23.79
N GLY A 185 0.56 -10.16 -23.07
CA GLY A 185 1.85 -10.75 -22.69
C GLY A 185 2.76 -9.92 -21.77
N ILE A 186 2.35 -8.72 -21.33
CA ILE A 186 3.17 -7.91 -20.41
C ILE A 186 3.02 -8.46 -18.98
N PRO A 187 4.12 -8.85 -18.30
CA PRO A 187 4.05 -9.44 -16.98
C PRO A 187 3.53 -8.45 -15.93
N PHE A 188 2.46 -8.83 -15.24
CA PHE A 188 2.00 -8.24 -14.00
C PHE A 188 2.82 -8.82 -12.85
N VAL A 189 3.63 -7.98 -12.20
CA VAL A 189 4.57 -8.31 -11.14
C VAL A 189 3.95 -7.87 -9.83
N ASN A 190 3.32 -8.79 -9.12
CA ASN A 190 2.41 -8.49 -8.02
C ASN A 190 3.06 -8.69 -6.64
N VAL A 191 2.66 -7.87 -5.69
CA VAL A 191 2.63 -8.23 -4.26
C VAL A 191 1.18 -8.50 -3.83
N VAL A 192 0.96 -8.70 -2.54
CA VAL A 192 -0.34 -9.02 -1.93
C VAL A 192 -0.66 -8.01 -0.83
N GLY A 193 -1.93 -7.63 -0.72
CA GLY A 193 -2.43 -6.68 0.29
C GLY A 193 -3.31 -7.32 1.36
N ASN A 194 -3.85 -6.53 2.30
CA ASN A 194 -4.70 -7.07 3.37
C ASN A 194 -5.95 -7.78 2.83
N HIS A 195 -6.58 -7.26 1.77
CA HIS A 195 -7.78 -7.89 1.20
C HIS A 195 -7.44 -9.21 0.49
N ASP A 196 -6.25 -9.36 -0.09
CA ASP A 196 -5.76 -10.65 -0.61
C ASP A 196 -5.69 -11.75 0.46
N TYR A 197 -5.43 -11.37 1.72
CA TYR A 197 -5.42 -12.25 2.88
C TYR A 197 -6.77 -12.38 3.62
N GLY A 198 -7.84 -11.74 3.15
CA GLY A 198 -9.18 -11.80 3.76
C GLY A 198 -9.72 -10.45 4.24
N GLY A 199 -8.87 -9.41 4.31
CA GLY A 199 -9.22 -8.09 4.84
C GLY A 199 -9.72 -8.18 6.27
N GLY A 200 -10.75 -7.41 6.61
CA GLY A 200 -11.45 -7.55 7.90
C GLY A 200 -12.38 -8.76 8.03
N SER A 201 -12.49 -9.64 7.01
CA SER A 201 -13.40 -10.78 7.01
C SER A 201 -12.76 -12.05 7.59
N PHE A 202 -13.48 -13.18 7.64
CA PHE A 202 -12.84 -14.45 8.02
C PHE A 202 -11.84 -14.92 6.97
N ILE A 203 -10.69 -15.40 7.43
CA ILE A 203 -9.61 -15.90 6.56
C ILE A 203 -9.94 -17.32 6.05
N CYS A 204 -10.40 -18.21 6.92
CA CYS A 204 -10.77 -19.58 6.55
C CYS A 204 -12.03 -19.62 5.67
N SER A 205 -12.32 -20.77 5.03
CA SER A 205 -13.42 -20.90 4.07
C SER A 205 -14.04 -22.30 4.08
N ASP A 206 -15.36 -22.38 3.93
CA ASP A 206 -16.11 -23.63 3.70
C ASP A 206 -16.53 -23.67 2.23
N GLY A 207 -15.79 -24.42 1.42
CA GLY A 207 -15.87 -24.28 -0.03
C GLY A 207 -15.30 -22.92 -0.46
N ASP A 208 -16.13 -22.09 -1.10
CA ASP A 208 -15.74 -20.75 -1.60
C ASP A 208 -16.32 -19.60 -0.73
N ASP A 209 -17.09 -19.95 0.30
CA ASP A 209 -17.72 -19.03 1.25
C ASP A 209 -16.82 -18.86 2.49
N ASN A 210 -16.63 -17.63 2.98
CA ASN A 210 -15.81 -17.35 4.17
C ASN A 210 -16.38 -18.05 5.43
N ALA A 211 -15.50 -18.62 6.25
CA ALA A 211 -15.86 -19.37 7.45
C ALA A 211 -14.88 -19.10 8.61
N LYS A 212 -15.36 -19.21 9.86
CA LYS A 212 -14.53 -19.09 11.06
C LYS A 212 -13.48 -20.20 11.09
N CYS A 213 -12.21 -19.82 11.24
CA CYS A 213 -11.15 -20.74 11.61
C CYS A 213 -11.45 -21.37 12.99
N SER A 214 -11.09 -22.65 13.17
CA SER A 214 -11.28 -23.39 14.41
C SER A 214 -10.03 -23.51 15.29
N SER A 215 -8.86 -23.10 14.78
CA SER A 215 -7.59 -23.16 15.51
C SER A 215 -6.51 -22.21 14.96
N ALA A 216 -5.45 -22.03 15.74
CA ALA A 216 -4.22 -21.32 15.36
C ALA A 216 -3.47 -21.97 14.18
N ASP A 217 -3.52 -23.29 14.03
CA ASP A 217 -2.93 -23.97 12.87
C ASP A 217 -3.74 -23.69 11.59
N GLU A 218 -5.07 -23.69 11.69
CA GLU A 218 -5.98 -23.49 10.55
C GLU A 218 -5.94 -22.05 10.01
N ILE A 219 -5.80 -21.03 10.87
CA ILE A 219 -5.66 -19.64 10.39
C ILE A 219 -4.34 -19.42 9.64
N VAL A 220 -3.25 -20.09 10.05
CA VAL A 220 -1.97 -20.04 9.33
C VAL A 220 -2.07 -20.80 8.00
N GLU A 221 -2.67 -21.99 7.99
CA GLU A 221 -2.94 -22.74 6.75
C GLU A 221 -3.83 -21.94 5.78
N ALA A 222 -4.81 -21.19 6.28
CA ALA A 222 -5.67 -20.35 5.45
C ALA A 222 -4.93 -19.13 4.86
N LEU A 223 -4.06 -18.46 5.63
CA LEU A 223 -3.17 -17.41 5.12
C LEU A 223 -2.25 -17.93 4.00
N GLU A 224 -1.58 -19.06 4.24
CA GLU A 224 -0.69 -19.71 3.27
C GLU A 224 -1.46 -20.12 2.00
N ASN A 225 -2.67 -20.67 2.14
CA ASN A 225 -3.51 -21.02 0.99
C ASN A 225 -3.96 -19.81 0.17
N LYS A 226 -4.32 -18.67 0.81
CA LYS A 226 -4.69 -17.44 0.08
C LYS A 226 -3.58 -16.93 -0.80
N PHE A 227 -2.35 -16.87 -0.29
CA PHE A 227 -1.16 -16.54 -1.07
C PHE A 227 -0.91 -17.56 -2.18
N LYS A 228 -0.87 -18.84 -1.82
CA LYS A 228 -0.63 -19.97 -2.74
C LYS A 228 -1.59 -19.99 -3.92
N TRP A 229 -2.88 -19.72 -3.72
CA TRP A 229 -3.84 -19.68 -4.83
C TRP A 229 -3.57 -18.54 -5.81
N GLN A 230 -2.93 -17.45 -5.40
CA GLN A 230 -2.46 -16.43 -6.34
C GLN A 230 -1.12 -16.83 -6.98
N GLN A 231 -0.20 -17.43 -6.22
CA GLN A 231 1.12 -17.89 -6.70
C GLN A 231 1.01 -19.00 -7.76
N GLU A 232 0.09 -19.96 -7.58
CA GLU A 232 -0.11 -21.11 -8.47
C GLU A 232 -1.06 -20.83 -9.65
N TYR A 233 -1.52 -19.58 -9.82
CA TYR A 233 -2.32 -19.20 -10.98
C TYR A 233 -1.45 -19.09 -12.24
N THR A 234 -1.89 -19.71 -13.33
CA THR A 234 -1.26 -19.61 -14.66
C THR A 234 -2.15 -18.77 -15.55
N SER A 235 -1.66 -17.63 -16.02
CA SER A 235 -2.45 -16.76 -16.90
C SER A 235 -2.59 -17.37 -18.30
N PRO A 236 -3.79 -17.38 -18.91
CA PRO A 236 -3.97 -17.78 -20.31
C PRO A 236 -3.33 -16.80 -21.31
N ASN A 237 -2.86 -15.63 -20.85
CA ASN A 237 -2.24 -14.58 -21.65
C ASN A 237 -0.71 -14.61 -21.42
N ASP A 238 -0.04 -15.59 -22.04
CA ASP A 238 1.41 -15.84 -21.98
C ASP A 238 2.00 -16.00 -20.55
N ASP A 239 1.21 -16.54 -19.62
CA ASP A 239 1.59 -16.71 -18.20
C ASP A 239 2.06 -15.41 -17.51
N ARG A 240 1.45 -14.29 -17.90
CA ARG A 240 1.81 -12.95 -17.43
C ARG A 240 1.54 -12.65 -15.95
N TRP A 241 0.96 -13.57 -15.17
CA TRP A 241 0.73 -13.35 -13.75
C TRP A 241 1.97 -13.77 -12.96
N VAL A 242 2.69 -12.80 -12.40
CA VAL A 242 3.95 -13.03 -11.69
C VAL A 242 3.80 -12.68 -10.22
N LEU A 243 3.63 -13.71 -9.39
CA LEU A 243 3.77 -13.67 -7.93
C LEU A 243 4.60 -14.90 -7.54
N LYS A 244 5.90 -14.72 -7.25
CA LYS A 244 6.83 -15.86 -7.13
C LYS A 244 7.01 -16.36 -5.69
N ASP A 245 7.04 -15.45 -4.74
CA ASP A 245 7.29 -15.68 -3.31
C ASP A 245 6.89 -14.39 -2.54
N HIS A 246 6.95 -14.38 -1.22
CA HIS A 246 6.71 -13.17 -0.40
C HIS A 246 7.80 -12.11 -0.60
N PHE A 247 9.04 -12.55 -0.86
CA PHE A 247 10.10 -11.70 -1.38
C PHE A 247 10.63 -12.25 -2.70
N TYR A 248 10.63 -11.44 -3.77
CA TYR A 248 11.33 -11.79 -5.00
C TYR A 248 11.73 -10.59 -5.85
N ILE A 249 12.81 -10.77 -6.61
CA ILE A 249 13.27 -9.77 -7.58
C ILE A 249 12.68 -10.08 -8.96
N HIS A 250 12.16 -9.06 -9.63
CA HIS A 250 11.88 -9.08 -11.05
C HIS A 250 12.76 -8.01 -11.73
N SER A 251 13.70 -8.44 -12.58
CA SER A 251 14.60 -7.55 -13.30
C SER A 251 14.12 -7.34 -14.73
N ILE A 252 14.05 -6.09 -15.16
CA ILE A 252 13.82 -5.72 -16.58
C ILE A 252 15.03 -4.92 -17.10
N GLU A 253 15.40 -5.14 -18.35
CA GLU A 253 16.58 -4.55 -18.98
C GLU A 253 16.29 -4.15 -20.43
N ASP A 254 16.90 -3.07 -20.89
CA ASP A 254 17.09 -2.79 -22.32
C ASP A 254 18.51 -3.19 -22.76
N ALA A 255 18.62 -4.31 -23.48
CA ALA A 255 19.90 -4.94 -23.80
C ALA A 255 20.81 -4.12 -24.75
N ASP A 256 20.26 -3.13 -25.47
CA ASP A 256 21.05 -2.26 -26.37
C ASP A 256 21.75 -1.13 -25.59
N SER A 257 21.15 -0.64 -24.51
CA SER A 257 21.72 0.39 -23.62
C SER A 257 22.40 -0.17 -22.37
N GLY A 258 21.93 -1.32 -21.87
CA GLY A 258 22.27 -1.85 -20.55
C GLY A 258 21.48 -1.21 -19.40
N VAL A 259 20.55 -0.28 -19.68
CA VAL A 259 19.70 0.33 -18.66
C VAL A 259 18.75 -0.74 -18.09
N SER A 260 18.77 -0.90 -16.77
CA SER A 260 18.07 -1.96 -16.06
C SER A 260 17.36 -1.45 -14.80
N ILE A 261 16.26 -2.11 -14.44
CA ILE A 261 15.51 -1.90 -13.20
C ILE A 261 15.40 -3.24 -12.47
N ASP A 262 15.91 -3.31 -11.25
CA ASP A 262 15.57 -4.37 -10.29
C ASP A 262 14.34 -3.94 -9.49
N ILE A 263 13.26 -4.69 -9.62
CA ILE A 263 12.02 -4.52 -8.86
C ILE A 263 12.04 -5.52 -7.71
N PHE A 264 12.19 -5.03 -6.48
CA PHE A 264 12.15 -5.79 -5.24
C PHE A 264 10.71 -5.85 -4.76
N ASN A 265 10.04 -6.98 -4.99
CA ASN A 265 8.67 -7.23 -4.56
C ASN A 265 8.74 -7.81 -3.15
N ILE A 266 8.06 -7.17 -2.19
CA ILE A 266 8.18 -7.49 -0.77
C ILE A 266 6.81 -7.67 -0.11
N ASP A 267 6.79 -8.51 0.92
CA ASP A 267 5.72 -8.55 1.91
C ASP A 267 6.02 -7.54 3.02
N SER A 268 4.97 -6.82 3.42
CA SER A 268 5.00 -5.76 4.44
C SER A 268 3.77 -5.86 5.36
N GLY A 269 3.15 -7.04 5.44
CA GLY A 269 1.91 -7.29 6.19
C GLY A 269 1.99 -7.11 7.71
N ASP A 270 3.14 -6.74 8.26
CA ASP A 270 3.33 -6.35 9.66
C ASP A 270 3.17 -4.83 9.91
N ALA A 271 2.69 -4.05 8.94
CA ALA A 271 2.36 -2.64 9.11
C ALA A 271 1.25 -2.41 10.16
N ASP A 272 1.38 -1.32 10.92
CA ASP A 272 0.48 -0.99 12.03
C ASP A 272 -0.91 -0.51 11.57
N VAL A 273 -1.02 0.03 10.37
CA VAL A 273 -2.27 0.46 9.74
C VAL A 273 -2.82 -0.66 8.86
N HIS A 274 -3.95 -1.23 9.28
CA HIS A 274 -4.79 -2.17 8.53
C HIS A 274 -4.13 -3.44 7.95
N ALA A 275 -2.89 -3.77 8.27
CA ALA A 275 -2.27 -5.03 7.88
C ALA A 275 -2.62 -6.18 8.86
N ALA A 276 -1.64 -6.85 9.46
CA ALA A 276 -1.85 -7.96 10.39
C ALA A 276 -2.89 -7.69 11.49
N LEU A 277 -3.04 -6.45 11.98
CA LEU A 277 -4.10 -6.13 12.93
C LEU A 277 -5.51 -6.35 12.35
N GLN A 278 -5.80 -5.83 11.15
CA GLN A 278 -7.11 -6.00 10.50
C GLN A 278 -7.33 -7.46 10.14
N VAL A 279 -6.35 -8.07 9.46
CA VAL A 279 -6.43 -9.43 8.94
C VAL A 279 -6.56 -10.45 10.07
N CYS A 280 -5.73 -10.37 11.12
CA CYS A 280 -5.77 -11.35 12.21
C CYS A 280 -6.95 -11.13 13.15
N CYS A 281 -7.42 -9.89 13.38
CA CYS A 281 -8.62 -9.67 14.16
C CYS A 281 -9.89 -10.11 13.44
N GLN A 282 -9.97 -9.99 12.11
CA GLN A 282 -11.16 -10.37 11.31
C GLN A 282 -12.43 -9.63 11.80
N CYS A 283 -12.27 -8.35 12.21
CA CYS A 283 -13.26 -7.66 13.04
C CYS A 283 -14.63 -7.56 12.38
N PHE A 284 -14.69 -7.17 11.11
CA PHE A 284 -15.94 -7.08 10.34
C PHE A 284 -16.73 -8.39 10.37
N ALA A 285 -16.06 -9.54 10.31
CA ALA A 285 -16.75 -10.82 10.32
C ALA A 285 -17.19 -11.26 11.73
N TYR A 286 -16.46 -10.85 12.79
CA TYR A 286 -16.90 -11.08 14.16
C TYR A 286 -17.94 -10.08 14.68
N SER A 287 -18.00 -8.85 14.14
CA SER A 287 -19.01 -7.82 14.44
C SER A 287 -20.28 -7.89 13.56
N GLU A 288 -20.38 -8.90 12.69
CA GLU A 288 -21.47 -9.06 11.70
C GLU A 288 -21.62 -7.88 10.71
N GLY A 289 -20.51 -7.18 10.42
CA GLY A 289 -20.46 -6.04 9.51
C GLY A 289 -20.72 -4.68 10.19
N ASP A 290 -20.55 -4.60 11.50
CA ASP A 290 -20.60 -3.34 12.26
C ASP A 290 -19.20 -2.72 12.37
N ASP A 291 -18.94 -1.69 11.55
CA ASP A 291 -17.75 -0.85 11.57
C ASP A 291 -17.56 -0.08 12.88
N GLU A 292 -18.64 0.42 13.51
CA GLU A 292 -18.55 1.22 14.74
C GLU A 292 -18.01 0.35 15.89
N SER A 293 -18.40 -0.93 15.90
CA SER A 293 -17.87 -1.95 16.82
C SER A 293 -16.41 -2.33 16.57
N CYS A 294 -15.79 -1.89 15.46
CA CYS A 294 -14.38 -2.15 15.16
C CYS A 294 -13.41 -1.05 15.62
N ASP A 295 -13.91 0.10 16.11
CA ASP A 295 -13.03 1.14 16.69
C ASP A 295 -12.33 0.61 17.96
N GLY A 296 -11.01 0.81 18.02
CA GLY A 296 -10.16 0.34 19.13
C GLY A 296 -10.07 -1.19 19.32
N VAL A 297 -10.57 -2.01 18.38
CA VAL A 297 -10.48 -3.47 18.47
C VAL A 297 -9.03 -3.93 18.36
N ALA A 298 -8.61 -4.77 19.31
CA ALA A 298 -7.25 -5.28 19.43
C ALA A 298 -7.24 -6.71 19.99
N ARG A 299 -6.06 -7.35 19.97
CA ARG A 299 -5.76 -8.70 20.49
C ARG A 299 -6.52 -9.01 21.79
N GLY A 300 -7.37 -10.03 21.77
CA GLY A 300 -8.14 -10.51 22.92
C GLY A 300 -9.49 -9.80 23.15
N HIS A 301 -9.87 -8.84 22.30
CA HIS A 301 -11.25 -8.35 22.20
C HIS A 301 -12.15 -9.43 21.58
N GLU A 302 -13.45 -9.48 21.90
CA GLU A 302 -14.36 -10.51 21.36
C GLU A 302 -14.52 -10.43 19.83
N PHE A 303 -14.35 -9.24 19.25
CA PHE A 303 -14.29 -9.03 17.79
C PHE A 303 -12.88 -9.15 17.19
N CYS A 304 -11.86 -9.52 17.97
CA CYS A 304 -10.53 -9.83 17.44
C CYS A 304 -10.25 -11.32 17.60
N ALA A 305 -10.29 -12.07 16.48
CA ALA A 305 -10.14 -13.53 16.45
C ALA A 305 -11.14 -14.26 17.39
N GLY A 306 -12.33 -13.69 17.64
CA GLY A 306 -13.30 -14.23 18.59
C GLY A 306 -12.89 -14.12 20.06
N GLY A 307 -11.87 -13.32 20.39
CA GLY A 307 -11.20 -13.28 21.69
C GLY A 307 -10.08 -14.32 21.84
N ASP A 308 -9.82 -15.14 20.82
CA ASP A 308 -8.74 -16.15 20.85
C ASP A 308 -7.38 -15.49 20.60
N THR A 309 -6.57 -15.39 21.65
CA THR A 309 -5.25 -14.77 21.56
C THR A 309 -4.22 -15.65 20.86
N ASP A 310 -4.38 -16.97 20.90
CA ASP A 310 -3.40 -17.90 20.32
C ASP A 310 -3.59 -17.94 18.79
N MET A 311 -4.84 -17.85 18.32
CA MET A 311 -5.17 -17.70 16.91
C MET A 311 -4.72 -16.35 16.35
N TYR A 312 -4.91 -15.25 17.08
CA TYR A 312 -4.37 -13.94 16.70
C TYR A 312 -2.83 -13.95 16.63
N ASP A 313 -2.16 -14.48 17.66
CA ASP A 313 -0.70 -14.49 17.73
C ASP A 313 -0.07 -15.34 16.63
N ALA A 314 -0.67 -16.49 16.28
CA ALA A 314 -0.18 -17.33 15.18
C ALA A 314 -0.28 -16.62 13.82
N CYS A 315 -1.41 -15.95 13.56
CA CYS A 315 -1.59 -15.14 12.36
C CYS A 315 -0.59 -13.96 12.30
N PHE A 316 -0.44 -13.20 13.39
CA PHE A 316 0.50 -12.07 13.43
C PHE A 316 1.95 -12.52 13.30
N ALA A 317 2.33 -13.63 13.94
CA ALA A 317 3.66 -14.20 13.82
C ALA A 317 4.00 -14.60 12.39
N LYS A 318 3.01 -15.03 11.59
CA LYS A 318 3.23 -15.40 10.19
C LYS A 318 3.48 -14.18 9.29
N PHE A 319 2.73 -13.10 9.46
CA PHE A 319 3.05 -11.82 8.80
C PHE A 319 4.43 -11.31 9.20
N LYS A 320 4.78 -11.38 10.49
CA LYS A 320 6.10 -10.97 10.94
C LYS A 320 7.23 -11.84 10.34
N GLU A 321 7.03 -13.15 10.19
CA GLU A 321 7.96 -14.06 9.51
C GLU A 321 8.25 -13.59 8.07
N TRP A 322 7.20 -13.29 7.30
CA TRP A 322 7.32 -12.83 5.91
C TRP A 322 7.94 -11.44 5.77
N SER A 323 7.54 -10.49 6.62
CA SER A 323 8.12 -9.14 6.65
C SER A 323 9.58 -9.12 7.13
N ASP A 324 9.94 -9.93 8.13
CA ASP A 324 11.33 -10.01 8.63
C ASP A 324 12.26 -10.61 7.57
N ASP A 325 11.81 -11.63 6.83
CA ASP A 325 12.59 -12.15 5.71
C ASP A 325 12.63 -11.18 4.52
N SER A 326 11.53 -10.48 4.21
CA SER A 326 11.50 -9.42 3.20
C SER A 326 12.50 -8.30 3.50
N ARG A 327 12.56 -7.80 4.74
CA ARG A 327 13.59 -6.83 5.18
C ARG A 327 15.00 -7.39 5.01
N LYS A 328 15.24 -8.60 5.51
CA LYS A 328 16.56 -9.27 5.42
C LYS A 328 17.01 -9.46 3.98
N GLN A 329 16.13 -9.93 3.10
CA GLN A 329 16.43 -10.14 1.70
C GLN A 329 16.59 -8.80 0.95
N LEU A 330 15.75 -7.79 1.20
CA LEU A 330 15.93 -6.47 0.58
C LEU A 330 17.31 -5.89 0.89
N ALA A 331 17.74 -5.92 2.16
CA ALA A 331 19.06 -5.44 2.58
C ALA A 331 20.21 -6.19 1.88
N GLU A 332 20.15 -7.52 1.80
CA GLU A 332 21.17 -8.33 1.10
C GLU A 332 21.18 -8.04 -0.41
N LYS A 333 20.00 -8.06 -1.05
CA LYS A 333 19.88 -8.02 -2.50
C LYS A 333 20.10 -6.63 -3.07
N ALA A 334 19.57 -5.57 -2.44
CA ALA A 334 19.80 -4.19 -2.86
C ALA A 334 21.30 -3.83 -2.81
N ALA A 335 22.01 -4.28 -1.76
CA ALA A 335 23.46 -4.10 -1.65
C ALA A 335 24.26 -4.86 -2.73
N SER A 336 23.75 -6.01 -3.19
CA SER A 336 24.38 -6.80 -4.27
C SER A 336 24.00 -6.37 -5.69
N SER A 337 22.89 -5.65 -5.86
CA SER A 337 22.33 -5.28 -7.15
C SER A 337 23.20 -4.25 -7.88
N THR A 338 23.45 -4.51 -9.15
CA THR A 338 24.16 -3.63 -10.09
C THR A 338 23.22 -2.99 -11.12
N ALA A 339 21.90 -3.12 -10.96
CA ALA A 339 20.93 -2.50 -11.85
C ALA A 339 21.04 -0.96 -11.80
N THR A 340 20.73 -0.30 -12.92
CA THR A 340 20.72 1.17 -13.02
C THR A 340 19.74 1.78 -12.02
N TRP A 341 18.56 1.17 -11.89
CA TRP A 341 17.51 1.58 -10.98
C TRP A 341 17.11 0.43 -10.06
N LYS A 342 16.71 0.80 -8.84
CA LYS A 342 16.27 -0.13 -7.80
C LYS A 342 14.98 0.39 -7.21
N ILE A 343 13.91 -0.41 -7.34
CA ILE A 343 12.54 -0.02 -7.01
C ILE A 343 11.95 -1.05 -6.06
N VAL A 344 11.39 -0.62 -4.93
CA VAL A 344 10.58 -1.48 -4.07
C VAL A 344 9.13 -1.45 -4.56
N ASN A 345 8.54 -2.62 -4.71
CA ASN A 345 7.11 -2.85 -4.88
C ASN A 345 6.59 -3.46 -3.57
N SER A 346 5.63 -2.81 -2.92
CA SER A 346 5.07 -3.17 -1.62
C SER A 346 3.59 -2.78 -1.59
N HIS A 347 2.77 -3.39 -0.72
CA HIS A 347 1.42 -2.86 -0.49
C HIS A 347 1.45 -1.64 0.45
N TYR A 348 2.26 -1.69 1.51
CA TYR A 348 2.38 -0.60 2.49
C TYR A 348 3.66 0.23 2.31
N SER A 349 3.56 1.54 2.53
CA SER A 349 4.70 2.45 2.76
C SER A 349 5.09 2.57 4.25
N PRO A 350 6.40 2.56 4.59
CA PRO A 350 6.91 2.87 5.93
C PRO A 350 6.65 4.32 6.38
N SER A 351 6.51 5.28 5.47
CA SER A 351 6.27 6.70 5.82
C SER A 351 4.80 7.02 6.18
N VAL A 352 3.90 6.04 6.02
CA VAL A 352 2.45 6.21 6.15
C VAL A 352 1.82 5.18 7.09
N HIS A 353 2.14 3.89 6.91
CA HIS A 353 1.34 2.79 7.48
C HIS A 353 1.99 2.09 8.69
N TYR A 354 3.21 2.49 9.06
CA TYR A 354 3.94 1.94 10.21
C TYR A 354 4.04 2.95 11.35
N ASP A 355 4.15 2.46 12.59
CA ASP A 355 4.48 3.25 13.77
C ASP A 355 5.92 3.82 13.70
N GLU A 356 6.30 4.62 14.69
CA GLU A 356 7.63 5.25 14.71
C GLU A 356 8.79 4.23 14.77
N ASN A 357 8.58 3.02 15.31
CA ASN A 357 9.58 1.97 15.39
C ASN A 357 9.67 1.21 14.07
N GLY A 358 8.55 0.74 13.53
CA GLY A 358 8.49 0.04 12.24
C GLY A 358 8.98 0.91 11.08
N MET A 359 8.62 2.19 11.07
CA MET A 359 9.19 3.15 10.11
C MET A 359 10.72 3.23 10.24
N LYS A 360 11.27 3.27 11.46
CA LYS A 360 12.72 3.34 11.68
C LYS A 360 13.44 2.07 11.25
N GLU A 361 12.88 0.89 11.49
CA GLU A 361 13.47 -0.37 10.98
C GLU A 361 13.61 -0.36 9.45
N TRP A 362 12.60 0.17 8.75
CA TRP A 362 12.67 0.36 7.29
C TRP A 362 13.62 1.49 6.88
N PHE A 363 13.64 2.63 7.58
CA PHE A 363 14.49 3.78 7.23
C PHE A 363 15.98 3.49 7.47
N ASP A 364 16.32 2.81 8.56
CA ASP A 364 17.69 2.33 8.86
C ASP A 364 18.19 1.34 7.79
N LEU A 365 17.29 0.58 7.16
CA LEU A 365 17.59 -0.30 6.02
C LEU A 365 17.77 0.49 4.72
N LEU A 366 16.92 1.50 4.48
CA LEU A 366 16.93 2.30 3.27
C LEU A 366 18.15 3.26 3.20
N GLU A 367 18.69 3.72 4.32
CA GLU A 367 19.86 4.60 4.38
C GLU A 367 21.07 4.00 3.64
N GLY A 368 21.44 4.59 2.50
CA GLY A 368 22.58 4.13 1.69
C GLY A 368 22.34 2.83 0.90
N SER A 369 21.11 2.30 0.87
CA SER A 369 20.73 1.10 0.11
C SER A 369 20.85 1.25 -1.41
N GLY A 370 20.73 2.49 -1.91
CA GLY A 370 20.59 2.78 -3.34
C GLY A 370 19.23 2.40 -3.93
N ILE A 371 18.21 2.17 -3.10
CA ILE A 371 16.80 2.21 -3.55
C ILE A 371 16.49 3.64 -3.98
N HIS A 372 15.83 3.80 -5.13
CA HIS A 372 15.47 5.11 -5.69
C HIS A 372 13.98 5.42 -5.48
N VAL A 373 13.13 4.39 -5.60
CA VAL A 373 11.67 4.52 -5.51
C VAL A 373 11.08 3.39 -4.67
N TRP A 374 10.12 3.72 -3.82
CA TRP A 374 9.23 2.78 -3.15
C TRP A 374 7.80 3.07 -3.65
N VAL A 375 7.22 2.16 -4.43
CA VAL A 375 5.86 2.29 -4.97
C VAL A 375 4.93 1.38 -4.17
N TYR A 376 3.77 1.91 -3.79
CA TYR A 376 2.83 1.24 -2.88
C TYR A 376 1.37 1.65 -3.08
N GLY A 377 0.45 0.86 -2.54
CA GLY A 377 -1.00 1.07 -2.62
C GLY A 377 -1.63 1.30 -1.23
N HIS A 378 -2.65 0.50 -0.91
CA HIS A 378 -3.40 0.44 0.35
C HIS A 378 -4.25 1.68 0.67
N THR A 379 -3.67 2.87 0.66
CA THR A 379 -4.47 4.10 0.64
C THR A 379 -5.01 4.26 -0.77
N HIS A 380 -6.33 4.38 -0.96
CA HIS A 380 -6.95 4.45 -2.30
C HIS A 380 -6.81 5.85 -2.96
N GLY A 381 -5.62 6.44 -2.84
CA GLY A 381 -5.26 7.76 -3.34
C GLY A 381 -3.94 7.73 -4.10
N GLU A 382 -3.52 8.91 -4.54
CA GLU A 382 -2.35 9.08 -5.41
C GLU A 382 -1.50 10.27 -4.92
N LYS A 383 -0.23 10.02 -4.65
CA LYS A 383 0.74 11.07 -4.25
C LYS A 383 2.19 10.66 -4.49
N HIS A 384 3.07 11.63 -4.41
CA HIS A 384 4.52 11.48 -4.53
C HIS A 384 5.20 12.27 -3.41
N ASP A 385 5.96 11.57 -2.58
CA ASP A 385 6.78 12.12 -1.51
C ASP A 385 8.28 11.84 -1.77
N TYR A 386 9.16 12.53 -1.07
CA TYR A 386 10.61 12.33 -1.13
C TYR A 386 11.28 12.48 0.25
N SER A 387 12.38 11.76 0.46
CA SER A 387 13.24 11.89 1.64
C SER A 387 14.67 12.24 1.26
N GLU A 388 15.11 13.46 1.59
CA GLU A 388 16.51 13.91 1.37
C GLU A 388 17.52 13.06 2.15
N SER A 389 17.16 12.57 3.34
CA SER A 389 18.03 11.73 4.17
C SER A 389 18.23 10.32 3.61
N LEU A 390 17.24 9.77 2.90
CA LEU A 390 17.30 8.41 2.35
C LEU A 390 17.70 8.39 0.86
N GLY A 391 17.46 9.48 0.14
CA GLY A 391 17.53 9.54 -1.32
C GLY A 391 16.42 8.75 -2.02
N VAL A 392 15.28 8.55 -1.34
CA VAL A 392 14.18 7.68 -1.77
C VAL A 392 12.93 8.52 -2.06
N HIS A 393 12.31 8.25 -3.21
CA HIS A 393 10.95 8.70 -3.53
C HIS A 393 9.92 7.67 -3.10
N PHE A 394 8.84 8.10 -2.45
CA PHE A 394 7.71 7.26 -2.09
C PHE A 394 6.52 7.63 -2.99
N VAL A 395 5.96 6.66 -3.70
CA VAL A 395 4.87 6.86 -4.66
C VAL A 395 3.67 6.04 -4.22
N GLU A 396 2.61 6.73 -3.80
CA GLU A 396 1.32 6.13 -3.49
C GLU A 396 0.50 6.04 -4.77
N ASN A 397 -0.01 4.85 -5.05
CA ASN A 397 -0.77 4.53 -6.25
C ASN A 397 -1.81 3.44 -5.96
N GLY A 398 -2.79 3.77 -5.12
CA GLY A 398 -3.92 2.89 -4.75
C GLY A 398 -5.27 3.31 -5.34
N ALA A 399 -5.33 4.28 -6.25
CA ALA A 399 -6.56 4.60 -6.98
C ALA A 399 -6.66 3.80 -8.29
N GLY A 400 -6.36 2.49 -8.26
CA GLY A 400 -6.46 1.59 -9.42
C GLY A 400 -7.88 1.14 -9.79
N GLY A 401 -8.87 1.38 -8.92
CA GLY A 401 -10.30 1.25 -9.25
C GLY A 401 -11.01 -0.01 -8.77
N GLY A 402 -10.39 -0.82 -7.90
CA GLY A 402 -11.05 -1.97 -7.28
C GLY A 402 -12.09 -1.57 -6.23
N ILE A 403 -11.94 -0.36 -5.69
CA ILE A 403 -12.65 0.19 -4.53
C ILE A 403 -12.87 1.71 -4.67
N GLN A 404 -13.68 2.32 -3.81
CA GLN A 404 -13.83 3.79 -3.76
C GLN A 404 -12.49 4.48 -3.46
N LYS A 405 -12.12 5.40 -4.34
CA LYS A 405 -11.00 6.35 -4.16
C LYS A 405 -11.18 7.24 -2.93
N GLU A 406 -10.06 7.68 -2.36
CA GLU A 406 -10.01 8.47 -1.12
C GLU A 406 -9.04 9.64 -1.22
N SER A 407 -8.95 10.46 -0.17
CA SER A 407 -7.84 11.41 -0.07
C SER A 407 -6.52 10.66 0.10
N ALA A 408 -5.48 11.06 -0.63
CA ALA A 408 -4.15 10.49 -0.46
C ALA A 408 -3.62 10.67 0.97
N SER A 409 -2.77 9.76 1.41
CA SER A 409 -2.43 9.60 2.82
C SER A 409 -1.53 10.72 3.33
N GLY A 410 -1.91 11.29 4.48
CA GLY A 410 -1.08 12.24 5.19
C GLY A 410 0.21 11.60 5.71
N LEU A 411 1.31 12.34 5.73
CA LEU A 411 2.53 11.90 6.41
C LEU A 411 2.28 11.82 7.92
N THR A 412 2.76 10.76 8.55
CA THR A 412 2.73 10.66 10.02
C THR A 412 3.61 11.75 10.63
N LYS A 413 3.32 12.13 11.88
CA LYS A 413 4.03 13.23 12.56
C LYS A 413 5.55 13.00 12.62
N TYR A 414 6.00 11.76 12.76
CA TYR A 414 7.42 11.38 12.82
C TYR A 414 8.01 11.17 11.42
N ALA A 415 7.25 10.66 10.45
CA ALA A 415 7.72 10.57 9.05
C ALA A 415 7.97 11.97 8.45
N ALA A 416 7.16 12.96 8.81
CA ALA A 416 7.31 14.36 8.39
C ALA A 416 8.62 15.05 8.86
N GLU A 417 9.44 14.40 9.70
CA GLU A 417 10.80 14.87 10.02
C GLU A 417 11.84 14.46 8.95
N TYR A 418 11.52 13.47 8.11
CA TYR A 418 12.42 12.86 7.11
C TYR A 418 11.88 12.93 5.68
N VAL A 419 10.56 13.07 5.52
CA VAL A 419 9.82 12.95 4.26
C VAL A 419 9.03 14.24 4.02
N SER A 420 9.02 14.71 2.77
CA SER A 420 8.23 15.86 2.30
C SER A 420 7.38 15.49 1.09
N ASN A 421 6.15 16.00 1.02
CA ASN A 421 5.28 15.82 -0.15
C ASN A 421 5.75 16.70 -1.32
N ILE A 422 5.90 16.08 -2.49
CA ILE A 422 6.17 16.75 -3.77
C ILE A 422 4.84 17.04 -4.48
N TRP A 423 3.96 16.04 -4.56
CA TRP A 423 2.68 16.14 -5.26
C TRP A 423 1.62 15.27 -4.58
N THR A 424 0.38 15.72 -4.66
CA THR A 424 -0.82 14.98 -4.22
C THR A 424 -1.93 15.24 -5.23
N TYR A 425 -2.69 14.22 -5.58
CA TYR A 425 -3.83 14.36 -6.49
C TYR A 425 -5.06 15.01 -5.85
N THR A 426 -6.12 15.21 -6.62
CA THR A 426 -7.32 15.95 -6.19
C THR A 426 -8.39 15.12 -5.46
N GLY A 427 -8.24 13.79 -5.35
CA GLY A 427 -9.20 12.93 -4.65
C GLY A 427 -10.45 12.54 -5.46
N ASP A 428 -10.60 13.03 -6.68
CA ASP A 428 -11.77 12.81 -7.56
C ASP A 428 -11.46 11.91 -8.78
N GLU A 429 -10.32 11.24 -8.78
CA GLU A 429 -9.74 10.54 -9.93
C GLU A 429 -9.40 9.07 -9.63
N TYR A 430 -9.27 8.29 -10.69
CA TYR A 430 -8.66 6.95 -10.69
C TYR A 430 -7.55 6.94 -11.75
N GLY A 431 -6.51 6.15 -11.56
CA GLY A 431 -5.34 6.20 -12.42
C GLY A 431 -4.27 5.17 -12.10
N PHE A 432 -3.11 5.38 -12.71
CA PHE A 432 -1.95 4.50 -12.63
C PHE A 432 -0.67 5.30 -12.87
N PHE A 433 0.46 4.79 -12.40
CA PHE A 433 1.77 5.41 -12.67
C PHE A 433 2.49 4.73 -13.84
N SER A 434 3.25 5.51 -14.61
CA SER A 434 4.28 4.97 -15.52
C SER A 434 5.67 5.44 -15.12
N LEU A 435 6.66 4.59 -15.33
CA LEU A 435 8.06 4.84 -15.10
C LEU A 435 8.83 4.63 -16.40
N GLU A 436 9.69 5.58 -16.77
CA GLU A 436 10.61 5.49 -17.91
C GLU A 436 12.04 5.74 -17.46
N ALA A 437 12.96 4.83 -17.77
CA ALA A 437 14.35 4.85 -17.31
C ALA A 437 15.36 5.19 -18.40
N SER A 438 16.36 5.98 -18.02
CA SER A 438 17.61 6.28 -18.74
C SER A 438 18.82 6.00 -17.84
N ASP A 439 20.04 6.29 -18.29
CA ASP A 439 21.27 6.07 -17.52
C ASP A 439 21.36 6.95 -16.25
N GLU A 440 20.89 8.19 -16.32
CA GLU A 440 21.00 9.19 -15.24
C GLU A 440 19.64 9.63 -14.66
N TRP A 441 18.53 9.34 -15.36
CA TRP A 441 17.17 9.81 -14.98
C TRP A 441 16.08 8.75 -15.11
N LEU A 442 15.20 8.71 -14.11
CA LEU A 442 13.95 7.96 -14.08
C LEU A 442 12.80 8.97 -14.08
N LYS A 443 12.02 8.98 -15.16
CA LYS A 443 10.81 9.81 -15.27
C LYS A 443 9.62 9.02 -14.73
N ILE A 444 8.96 9.53 -13.69
CA ILE A 444 7.67 9.00 -13.22
C ILE A 444 6.52 9.91 -13.67
N GLN A 445 5.37 9.33 -13.99
CA GLN A 445 4.18 10.05 -14.44
C GLN A 445 2.91 9.42 -13.87
N TYR A 446 1.98 10.24 -13.34
CA TYR A 446 0.63 9.80 -13.00
C TYR A 446 -0.33 10.09 -14.16
N HIS A 447 -1.10 9.07 -14.54
CA HIS A 447 -2.04 9.10 -15.66
C HIS A 447 -3.46 8.80 -15.22
N THR A 448 -4.42 9.58 -15.73
CA THR A 448 -5.85 9.44 -15.42
C THR A 448 -6.72 9.76 -16.65
N ALA A 449 -8.04 9.74 -16.49
CA ALA A 449 -9.02 10.08 -17.52
C ALA A 449 -8.93 11.56 -17.93
N ASP A 450 -8.91 11.83 -19.24
CA ASP A 450 -9.08 13.18 -19.78
C ASP A 450 -10.54 13.66 -19.73
N LYS A 451 -10.76 14.94 -20.06
CA LYS A 451 -12.08 15.59 -20.01
C LYS A 451 -13.07 15.13 -21.10
N LYS A 452 -12.73 14.15 -21.95
CA LYS A 452 -13.64 13.57 -22.94
C LYS A 452 -14.37 12.33 -22.42
N TRP A 453 -13.91 11.76 -21.31
CA TRP A 453 -14.60 10.65 -20.65
C TRP A 453 -15.98 11.07 -20.13
N SER A 454 -16.95 10.16 -20.24
CA SER A 454 -18.26 10.29 -19.59
C SER A 454 -18.70 8.92 -19.11
N PHE A 455 -18.77 8.74 -17.79
CA PHE A 455 -18.96 7.44 -17.16
C PHE A 455 -20.43 7.02 -17.12
N GLY A 456 -20.73 5.88 -17.74
CA GLY A 456 -22.01 5.20 -17.67
C GLY A 456 -22.09 4.27 -16.46
N SER A 457 -23.23 3.62 -16.24
CA SER A 457 -23.41 2.61 -15.18
C SER A 457 -22.76 1.25 -15.49
N ASN A 458 -22.01 1.17 -16.59
CA ASN A 458 -21.21 0.06 -17.10
C ASN A 458 -20.35 0.60 -18.26
N MET A 459 -19.48 -0.24 -18.83
CA MET A 459 -18.60 0.19 -19.93
C MET A 459 -19.31 0.38 -21.28
N ASP A 460 -20.40 -0.35 -21.58
CA ASP A 460 -21.17 -0.15 -22.82
C ASP A 460 -21.85 1.23 -22.86
N ASP A 461 -22.26 1.74 -21.70
CA ASP A 461 -22.83 3.08 -21.51
C ASP A 461 -21.75 4.18 -21.31
N THR A 462 -20.47 3.83 -21.25
CA THR A 462 -19.36 4.77 -21.01
C THR A 462 -18.78 5.31 -22.31
N THR A 463 -18.65 6.63 -22.41
CA THR A 463 -17.90 7.26 -23.50
C THR A 463 -16.42 7.30 -23.15
N VAL A 464 -15.62 6.51 -23.88
CA VAL A 464 -14.15 6.47 -23.75
C VAL A 464 -13.53 7.79 -24.23
N GLY A 465 -12.67 8.37 -23.39
CA GLY A 465 -11.87 9.55 -23.69
C GLY A 465 -10.40 9.20 -23.95
N GLY A 466 -9.51 10.17 -23.71
CA GLY A 466 -8.06 9.98 -23.79
C GLY A 466 -7.39 9.80 -22.42
N VAL A 467 -6.08 9.60 -22.43
CA VAL A 467 -5.23 9.62 -21.23
C VAL A 467 -4.77 11.06 -20.96
N GLN A 468 -4.80 11.48 -19.70
CA GLN A 468 -4.23 12.73 -19.23
C GLN A 468 -3.16 12.45 -18.15
N THR A 469 -1.91 12.85 -18.43
CA THR A 469 -0.90 12.98 -17.37
C THR A 469 -1.19 14.20 -16.49
N LYS A 470 -1.15 14.05 -15.16
CA LYS A 470 -1.34 15.15 -14.19
C LYS A 470 -0.17 15.37 -13.23
N HIS A 471 0.73 14.39 -13.11
CA HIS A 471 2.03 14.53 -12.44
C HIS A 471 3.12 14.03 -13.38
N CYS A 472 4.27 14.67 -13.37
CA CYS A 472 5.47 14.18 -14.06
C CYS A 472 6.71 14.69 -13.34
N TRP A 473 7.61 13.78 -12.98
CA TRP A 473 8.82 14.10 -12.22
C TRP A 473 10.03 13.33 -12.74
N TYR A 474 11.17 14.02 -12.85
CA TYR A 474 12.46 13.46 -13.20
C TYR A 474 13.27 13.19 -11.92
N ILE A 475 13.40 11.91 -11.57
CA ILE A 475 14.22 11.40 -10.46
C ILE A 475 15.65 11.18 -10.97
N PRO A 476 16.69 11.76 -10.34
CA PRO A 476 18.09 11.54 -10.69
C PRO A 476 18.68 10.28 -10.04
N ALA A 477 19.59 9.62 -10.74
CA ALA A 477 20.26 8.40 -10.27
C ALA A 477 21.25 8.61 -9.10
N ASP A 478 21.48 9.87 -8.68
CA ASP A 478 22.30 10.20 -7.51
C ASP A 478 21.48 10.34 -6.21
N GLY A 479 20.17 10.09 -6.28
CA GLY A 479 19.26 10.12 -5.13
C GLY A 479 18.87 11.52 -4.66
N THR A 480 19.21 12.58 -5.40
CA THR A 480 18.72 13.93 -5.10
C THR A 480 17.24 14.11 -5.48
N GLU A 481 16.57 15.18 -4.98
CA GLU A 481 15.11 15.38 -5.11
C GLU A 481 14.59 15.38 -6.55
N GLY A 482 15.42 15.75 -7.53
CA GLY A 482 15.00 15.84 -8.93
C GLY A 482 14.23 17.10 -9.28
N LYS A 483 13.36 17.03 -10.29
CA LYS A 483 12.58 18.18 -10.78
C LYS A 483 11.31 17.77 -11.54
N GLU A 484 10.30 18.64 -11.50
CA GLU A 484 9.08 18.53 -12.32
C GLU A 484 9.41 18.50 -13.82
N CYS A 485 8.61 17.77 -14.60
CA CYS A 485 8.68 17.82 -16.05
C CYS A 485 8.07 19.13 -16.57
N THR A 486 8.88 20.18 -16.67
CA THR A 486 8.47 21.43 -17.31
C THR A 486 8.09 21.20 -18.78
N SER A 487 6.86 21.55 -19.14
CA SER A 487 6.30 21.54 -20.51
C SER A 487 6.86 22.66 -21.40
#